data_AF-A0A2E7SWB8-F1
#
_entry.id   AF-A0A2E7SWB8-F1
#
_cell.length_a   1.000
_cell.length_b   1.000
_cell.length_c   1.000
_cell.angle_alpha   90.00
_cell.angle_beta   90.00
_cell.angle_gamma   90.00
#
_symmetry.space_group_name_H-M   'P 1'
#
loop_
_entity.id
_entity.type
_entity.pdbx_description
1 polymer ?
#
loop_
_entity_poly.entity_id
_entity_poly.type
_entity_poly.pdbx_seq_one_letter_code
_entity_poly.pdbx_strand_id
1 'polypeptide(L)'
;MHKLDKIVAYLDQELKIKQIPDYPGAINGLQLRGKKNIHKIGAAVDAALPVIQEAVKESIDLLLVHHGLFWGGVQRIDGVLYKKIKTAMDAGMAIYSSHIPLDVHNKFGNNALFAKSIGLTKGIPFLEWQGIHVGLRFNVEMNRS
;
A
#
# COMPACT_ATOMS: atom_id res chain seq x y z
N MET A 1 6.72 15.61 14.98
CA MET A 1 5.33 15.49 14.46
C MET A 1 5.33 15.92 13.00
N HIS A 2 4.94 15.04 12.09
CA HIS A 2 4.99 15.31 10.64
C HIS A 2 3.60 15.64 10.12
N LYS A 3 3.51 16.56 9.14
CA LYS A 3 2.23 16.92 8.51
C LYS A 3 1.83 15.82 7.52
N LEU A 4 0.57 15.39 7.55
CA LEU A 4 0.02 14.37 6.64
C LEU A 4 0.32 14.71 5.17
N ASP A 5 0.11 15.96 4.76
CA ASP A 5 0.34 16.37 3.37
C ASP A 5 1.81 16.22 2.93
N LYS A 6 2.77 16.39 3.84
CA LYS A 6 4.19 16.17 3.55
C LYS A 6 4.50 14.68 3.40
N ILE A 7 3.90 13.84 4.24
CA ILE A 7 4.06 12.38 4.15
C ILE A 7 3.45 11.87 2.84
N VAL A 8 2.22 12.29 2.53
CA VAL A 8 1.53 11.90 1.28
C VAL A 8 2.33 12.33 0.07
N ALA A 9 2.77 13.60 0.01
CA ALA A 9 3.58 14.08 -1.11
C ALA A 9 4.89 13.28 -1.28
N TYR A 10 5.55 12.95 -0.17
CA TYR A 10 6.74 12.10 -0.19
C TYR A 10 6.43 10.70 -0.71
N LEU A 11 5.38 10.04 -0.19
CA LEU A 11 4.98 8.69 -0.61
C LEU A 11 4.57 8.64 -2.09
N ASP A 12 3.77 9.60 -2.54
CA ASP A 12 3.33 9.71 -3.94
C ASP A 12 4.54 9.80 -4.88
N GLN A 13 5.56 10.57 -4.49
CA GLN A 13 6.78 10.76 -5.25
C GLN A 13 7.69 9.53 -5.21
N GLU A 14 7.99 9.01 -4.01
CA GLU A 14 8.88 7.86 -3.81
C GLU A 14 8.33 6.62 -4.51
N LEU A 15 7.02 6.36 -4.33
CA LEU A 15 6.34 5.21 -4.89
C LEU A 15 5.90 5.43 -6.35
N LYS A 16 6.07 6.63 -6.90
CA LYS A 16 5.77 6.95 -8.31
C LYS A 16 4.36 6.56 -8.73
N ILE A 17 3.37 6.80 -7.86
CA ILE A 17 1.99 6.31 -8.03
C ILE A 17 1.28 6.90 -9.25
N LYS A 18 1.80 8.00 -9.83
CA LYS A 18 1.28 8.62 -11.06
C LYS A 18 1.90 8.04 -12.33
N GLN A 19 3.06 7.40 -12.23
CA GLN A 19 3.78 6.85 -13.38
C GLN A 19 3.56 5.34 -13.54
N ILE A 20 3.29 4.65 -12.43
CA ILE A 20 3.12 3.19 -12.42
C ILE A 20 1.64 2.87 -12.63
N PRO A 21 1.28 2.10 -13.67
CA PRO A 21 -0.10 1.69 -13.91
C PRO A 21 -0.60 0.73 -12.81
N ASP A 22 -1.92 0.69 -12.65
CA ASP A 22 -2.61 -0.27 -11.79
C ASP A 22 -3.92 -0.76 -12.46
N TYR A 23 -4.58 -1.75 -11.87
CA TYR A 23 -5.85 -2.25 -12.37
C TYR A 23 -6.91 -1.15 -12.40
N PRO A 24 -7.82 -1.15 -13.40
CA PRO A 24 -8.94 -0.23 -13.43
C PRO A 24 -9.75 -0.30 -12.13
N GLY A 25 -9.75 0.79 -11.35
CA GLY A 25 -10.46 0.90 -10.08
C GLY A 25 -9.59 0.72 -8.83
N ALA A 26 -8.34 0.25 -8.94
CA ALA A 26 -7.37 0.26 -7.86
C ALA A 26 -6.81 1.67 -7.67
N ILE A 27 -7.14 2.31 -6.54
CA ILE A 27 -6.73 3.70 -6.29
C ILE A 27 -5.48 3.74 -5.40
N ASN A 28 -4.35 4.13 -5.97
CA ASN A 28 -3.12 4.40 -5.21
C ASN A 28 -3.14 5.81 -4.59
N GLY A 29 -2.42 6.00 -3.50
CA GLY A 29 -2.30 7.26 -2.77
C GLY A 29 -3.18 7.35 -1.52
N LEU A 30 -3.43 8.58 -1.06
CA LEU A 30 -4.32 8.86 0.07
C LEU A 30 -5.78 8.56 -0.31
N GLN A 31 -6.41 7.61 0.38
CA GLN A 31 -7.79 7.20 0.14
C GLN A 31 -8.78 7.77 1.15
N LEU A 32 -8.34 7.95 2.40
CA LEU A 32 -9.13 8.58 3.46
C LEU A 32 -8.25 9.57 4.22
N ARG A 33 -8.72 10.81 4.32
CA ARG A 33 -8.02 11.85 5.07
C ARG A 33 -8.33 11.75 6.56
N GLY A 34 -7.28 11.84 7.38
CA GLY A 34 -7.36 11.88 8.84
C GLY A 34 -6.81 13.19 9.41
N LYS A 35 -6.25 13.12 10.62
CA LYS A 35 -5.62 14.25 11.32
C LYS A 35 -4.51 14.88 10.48
N LYS A 36 -4.33 16.19 10.65
CA LYS A 36 -3.27 16.97 10.00
C LYS A 36 -1.87 16.53 10.41
N ASN A 37 -1.73 16.08 11.64
CA ASN A 37 -0.46 15.78 12.29
C ASN A 37 -0.40 14.29 12.59
N ILE A 38 0.68 13.64 12.16
CA ILE A 38 0.87 12.20 12.29
C ILE A 38 1.95 11.92 13.34
N HIS A 39 1.61 11.10 14.33
CA HIS A 39 2.50 10.64 15.39
C HIS A 39 2.82 9.14 15.27
N LYS A 40 1.82 8.32 14.93
CA LYS A 40 1.98 6.86 14.79
C LYS A 40 1.51 6.39 13.42
N ILE A 41 2.37 5.64 12.74
CA ILE A 41 2.07 5.01 11.45
C ILE A 41 1.94 3.50 11.67
N GLY A 42 0.88 2.91 11.13
CA GLY A 42 0.68 1.46 11.07
C GLY A 42 0.82 0.97 9.64
N ALA A 43 1.21 -0.28 9.45
CA ALA A 43 1.26 -0.93 8.15
C ALA A 43 0.49 -2.25 8.19
N ALA A 44 -0.24 -2.56 7.12
CA ALA A 44 -0.95 -3.82 6.95
C ALA A 44 -1.04 -4.21 5.47
N VAL A 45 -1.39 -5.46 5.18
CA VAL A 45 -1.63 -5.88 3.79
C VAL A 45 -2.97 -5.31 3.31
N ASP A 46 -4.06 -5.57 4.03
CA ASP A 46 -5.41 -5.19 3.61
C ASP A 46 -6.05 -4.12 4.50
N ALA A 47 -6.80 -3.20 3.89
CA ALA A 47 -7.76 -2.33 4.56
C ALA A 47 -9.03 -3.11 5.00
N ALA A 48 -8.86 -4.26 5.65
CA ALA A 48 -9.96 -5.07 6.19
C ALA A 48 -10.55 -4.40 7.43
N LEU A 49 -11.84 -4.64 7.72
CA LEU A 49 -12.50 -4.01 8.87
C LEU A 49 -11.81 -4.35 10.21
N PRO A 50 -11.42 -5.62 10.49
CA PRO A 50 -10.69 -5.94 11.72
C PRO A 50 -9.33 -5.23 11.82
N VAL A 51 -8.61 -5.07 10.70
CA VAL A 51 -7.33 -4.34 10.65
C VAL A 51 -7.53 -2.87 11.01
N ILE A 52 -8.55 -2.24 10.42
CA ILE A 52 -8.89 -0.84 10.71
C ILE A 52 -9.29 -0.67 12.18
N GLN A 53 -10.10 -1.59 12.71
CA GLN A 53 -10.50 -1.56 14.12
C GLN A 53 -9.28 -1.70 15.06
N GLU A 54 -8.35 -2.60 14.75
CA GLU A 54 -7.14 -2.78 15.56
C GLU A 54 -6.20 -1.58 15.46
N ALA A 55 -5.99 -1.04 14.26
CA ALA A 55 -5.21 0.19 14.07
C ALA A 55 -5.77 1.37 14.87
N VAL A 56 -7.11 1.50 14.95
CA VAL A 56 -7.75 2.52 15.78
C VAL A 56 -7.50 2.28 17.28
N LYS A 57 -7.62 1.04 17.77
CA LYS A 57 -7.29 0.71 19.18
C LYS A 57 -5.84 1.06 19.51
N GLU A 58 -4.93 0.80 18.58
CA GLU A 58 -3.52 1.12 18.68
C GLU A 58 -3.19 2.61 18.48
N SER A 59 -4.21 3.48 18.32
CA SER A 59 -4.04 4.92 18.11
C SER A 59 -3.14 5.25 16.92
N ILE A 60 -3.27 4.49 15.81
CA ILE A 60 -2.61 4.80 14.55
C ILE A 60 -3.24 6.06 13.93
N ASP A 61 -2.42 7.03 13.53
CA ASP A 61 -2.89 8.24 12.84
C ASP A 61 -2.89 8.09 11.32
N LEU A 62 -1.99 7.25 10.78
CA LEU A 62 -1.89 6.92 9.36
C LEU A 62 -1.67 5.42 9.19
N LEU A 63 -2.63 4.75 8.56
CA LEU A 63 -2.54 3.36 8.17
C LEU A 63 -2.09 3.26 6.71
N LEU A 64 -0.92 2.64 6.49
CA LEU A 64 -0.42 2.27 5.17
C LEU A 64 -0.90 0.86 4.83
N VAL A 65 -1.53 0.69 3.68
CA VAL A 65 -2.02 -0.61 3.20
C VAL A 65 -1.52 -0.91 1.80
N HIS A 66 -1.29 -2.19 1.50
CA HIS A 66 -1.05 -2.61 0.13
C HIS A 66 -2.38 -2.62 -0.64
N HIS A 67 -3.38 -3.32 -0.11
CA HIS A 67 -4.73 -3.39 -0.65
C HIS A 67 -5.67 -2.38 0.02
N GLY A 68 -6.00 -1.32 -0.71
CA GLY A 68 -6.82 -0.21 -0.21
C GLY A 68 -8.32 -0.49 -0.11
N LEU A 69 -9.07 0.58 0.17
CA LEU A 69 -10.54 0.62 0.24
C LEU A 69 -11.20 0.53 -1.14
N PHE A 70 -10.57 1.08 -2.18
CA PHE A 70 -11.20 1.30 -3.48
C PHE A 70 -10.59 0.42 -4.57
N TRP A 71 -11.47 -0.42 -5.16
CA TRP A 71 -11.14 -1.39 -6.21
C TRP A 71 -12.13 -1.39 -7.40
N GLY A 72 -13.31 -0.79 -7.24
CA GLY A 72 -14.42 -0.91 -8.20
C GLY A 72 -14.94 0.41 -8.75
N GLY A 73 -14.20 1.51 -8.56
CA GLY A 73 -14.67 2.85 -8.93
C GLY A 73 -15.81 3.36 -8.04
N VAL A 74 -16.77 4.06 -8.66
CA VAL A 74 -17.92 4.68 -7.96
C VAL A 74 -18.83 3.58 -7.42
N GLN A 75 -19.04 3.60 -6.10
CA GLN A 75 -19.83 2.60 -5.39
C GLN A 75 -20.60 3.23 -4.23
N ARG A 76 -21.67 2.57 -3.79
CA ARG A 76 -22.43 2.99 -2.61
C ARG A 76 -21.56 2.84 -1.36
N ILE A 77 -21.60 3.83 -0.47
CA ILE A 77 -21.00 3.73 0.85
C ILE A 77 -22.03 3.12 1.79
N ASP A 78 -22.05 1.79 1.83
CA ASP A 78 -22.98 1.00 2.64
C ASP A 78 -22.26 -0.23 3.24
N GLY A 79 -22.94 -0.97 4.10
CA GLY A 79 -22.50 -2.25 4.65
C GLY A 79 -21.10 -2.17 5.26
N VAL A 80 -20.20 -3.03 4.78
CA VAL A 80 -18.82 -3.11 5.30
C VAL A 80 -18.00 -1.87 4.92
N LEU A 81 -18.18 -1.31 3.72
CA LEU A 81 -17.44 -0.11 3.31
C LEU A 81 -17.80 1.08 4.20
N TYR A 82 -19.09 1.27 4.49
CA TYR A 82 -19.55 2.27 5.46
C TYR A 82 -18.88 2.08 6.83
N LYS A 83 -18.89 0.85 7.37
CA LYS A 83 -18.27 0.56 8.66
C LYS A 83 -16.77 0.89 8.66
N LYS A 84 -16.02 0.49 7.63
CA LYS A 84 -14.59 0.79 7.49
C LYS A 84 -14.31 2.29 7.50
N ILE A 85 -15.02 3.04 6.64
CA ILE A 85 -14.84 4.49 6.52
C ILE A 85 -15.23 5.19 7.82
N LYS A 86 -16.39 4.86 8.39
CA LYS A 86 -16.88 5.46 9.63
C LYS A 86 -15.90 5.25 10.78
N THR A 87 -15.44 4.01 11.00
CA THR A 87 -14.50 3.69 12.08
C THR A 87 -13.19 4.48 11.96
N ALA A 88 -12.62 4.58 10.75
CA ALA A 88 -11.39 5.35 10.55
C ALA A 88 -11.63 6.88 10.70
N MET A 89 -12.75 7.39 10.18
CA MET A 89 -13.12 8.82 10.30
C MET A 89 -13.36 9.24 11.75
N ASP A 90 -14.11 8.45 12.52
CA ASP A 90 -14.40 8.73 13.93
C ASP A 90 -13.10 8.83 14.76
N ALA A 91 -12.07 8.04 14.41
CA ALA A 91 -10.76 8.07 15.04
C ALA A 91 -9.80 9.15 14.48
N GLY A 92 -10.18 9.81 13.37
CA GLY A 92 -9.32 10.72 12.63
C GLY A 92 -8.09 10.03 12.01
N MET A 93 -8.17 8.73 11.71
CA MET A 93 -7.08 7.97 11.10
C MET A 93 -7.10 8.13 9.57
N ALA A 94 -5.95 8.49 9.01
CA ALA A 94 -5.76 8.52 7.56
C ALA A 94 -5.48 7.10 7.02
N ILE A 95 -5.88 6.83 5.78
CA ILE A 95 -5.59 5.58 5.08
C ILE A 95 -4.92 5.92 3.75
N TYR A 96 -3.73 5.37 3.52
CA TYR A 96 -2.96 5.49 2.29
C TYR A 96 -2.71 4.09 1.72
N SER A 97 -2.92 3.93 0.41
CA SER A 97 -2.70 2.65 -0.27
C SER A 97 -1.63 2.76 -1.34
N SER A 98 -0.78 1.73 -1.46
CA SER A 98 0.07 1.55 -2.63
C SER A 98 0.13 0.06 -2.99
N HIS A 99 -0.48 -0.27 -4.12
CA HIS A 99 -0.60 -1.61 -4.66
C HIS A 99 0.58 -1.91 -5.61
N ILE A 100 0.37 -1.96 -6.94
CA ILE A 100 1.45 -2.24 -7.90
C ILE A 100 2.65 -1.30 -7.75
N PRO A 101 2.49 0.02 -7.50
CA PRO A 101 3.64 0.90 -7.27
C PRO A 101 4.52 0.46 -6.10
N LEU A 102 3.96 -0.19 -5.09
CA LEU A 102 4.74 -0.78 -4.01
C LEU A 102 5.40 -2.09 -4.46
N ASP A 103 4.68 -3.01 -5.12
CA ASP A 103 5.25 -4.29 -5.56
C ASP A 103 6.55 -4.15 -6.35
N VAL A 104 6.57 -3.19 -7.28
CA VAL A 104 7.68 -2.99 -8.22
C VAL A 104 8.77 -2.06 -7.70
N HIS A 105 8.62 -1.51 -6.49
CA HIS A 105 9.59 -0.58 -5.95
C HIS A 105 10.92 -1.28 -5.64
N ASN A 106 12.02 -0.78 -6.21
CA ASN A 106 13.33 -1.43 -6.14
C ASN A 106 13.91 -1.59 -4.72
N LYS A 107 13.60 -0.66 -3.81
CA LYS A 107 14.10 -0.63 -2.42
C LYS A 107 13.09 -1.12 -1.39
N PHE A 108 11.85 -0.66 -1.48
CA PHE A 108 10.80 -0.90 -0.49
C PHE A 108 9.76 -1.92 -0.94
N GLY A 109 9.86 -2.43 -2.18
CA GLY A 109 8.80 -3.19 -2.78
C GLY A 109 8.77 -4.66 -2.39
N ASN A 110 7.57 -5.24 -2.47
CA ASN A 110 7.31 -6.61 -2.07
C ASN A 110 8.23 -7.59 -2.80
N ASN A 111 8.41 -7.44 -4.12
CA ASN A 111 9.28 -8.29 -4.91
C ASN A 111 10.75 -8.21 -4.45
N ALA A 112 11.26 -6.99 -4.28
CA ALA A 112 12.66 -6.77 -3.92
C ALA A 112 12.98 -7.24 -2.50
N LEU A 113 12.09 -6.96 -1.55
CA LEU A 113 12.25 -7.36 -0.15
C LEU A 113 12.06 -8.87 0.04
N PHE A 114 11.10 -9.48 -0.66
CA PHE A 114 10.92 -10.93 -0.65
C PHE A 114 12.15 -11.64 -1.21
N ALA A 115 12.63 -11.26 -2.40
CA ALA A 115 13.84 -11.85 -2.96
C ALA A 115 15.03 -11.76 -1.99
N LYS A 116 15.23 -10.58 -1.38
CA LYS A 116 16.29 -10.37 -0.39
C LYS A 116 16.14 -11.28 0.84
N SER A 117 14.92 -11.52 1.33
CA SER A 117 14.69 -12.33 2.54
C SER A 117 15.03 -13.81 2.34
N ILE A 118 14.92 -14.31 1.11
CA ILE A 118 15.32 -15.68 0.72
C ILE A 118 16.73 -15.76 0.11
N GLY A 119 17.55 -14.71 0.28
CA GLY A 119 18.95 -14.68 -0.17
C GLY A 119 19.15 -14.46 -1.67
N LEU A 120 18.09 -14.14 -2.41
CA LEU A 120 18.18 -13.85 -3.84
C LEU A 120 18.55 -12.38 -4.06
N THR A 121 19.65 -12.16 -4.77
CA THR A 121 20.14 -10.81 -5.10
C THR A 121 20.25 -10.65 -6.62
N LYS A 122 20.24 -9.40 -7.09
CA LYS A 122 20.40 -9.04 -8.52
C LYS A 122 19.34 -9.65 -9.45
N GLY A 123 18.09 -9.64 -9.02
CA GLY A 123 16.97 -10.02 -9.88
C GLY A 123 16.87 -9.11 -11.09
N ILE A 124 16.53 -9.67 -12.24
CA ILE A 124 16.25 -8.90 -13.45
C ILE A 124 14.75 -8.66 -13.58
N PRO A 125 14.31 -7.50 -14.09
CA PRO A 125 12.90 -7.24 -14.37
C PRO A 125 12.27 -8.37 -15.19
N PHE A 126 11.06 -8.77 -14.84
CA PHE A 126 10.34 -9.87 -15.46
C PHE A 126 8.83 -9.61 -15.49
N LEU A 127 8.15 -10.30 -16.41
CA LEU A 127 6.73 -10.22 -16.69
C LEU A 127 6.28 -8.80 -17.07
N GLU A 128 6.24 -8.54 -18.38
CA GLU A 128 5.72 -7.28 -18.91
C GLU A 128 4.20 -7.20 -18.74
N TRP A 129 3.74 -6.08 -18.20
CA TRP A 129 2.33 -5.74 -18.04
C TRP A 129 2.14 -4.23 -18.14
N GLN A 130 1.29 -3.78 -19.04
CA GLN A 130 1.00 -2.35 -19.28
C GLN A 130 2.25 -1.46 -19.42
N GLY A 131 3.29 -1.96 -20.11
CA GLY A 131 4.53 -1.20 -20.37
C GLY A 131 5.51 -1.13 -19.19
N ILE A 132 5.26 -1.87 -18.11
CA ILE A 132 6.19 -2.05 -16.99
C ILE A 132 6.49 -3.54 -16.76
N HIS A 133 7.51 -3.83 -15.96
CA HIS A 133 7.77 -5.19 -15.47
C HIS A 133 7.29 -5.29 -14.03
N VAL A 134 6.41 -6.24 -13.74
CA VAL A 134 5.77 -6.36 -12.42
C VAL A 134 6.45 -7.36 -11.48
N GLY A 135 7.41 -8.12 -11.99
CA GLY A 135 8.13 -9.13 -11.22
C GLY A 135 9.64 -9.07 -11.38
N LEU A 136 10.31 -9.96 -10.66
CA LEU A 136 11.74 -10.21 -10.78
C LEU A 136 11.96 -11.68 -11.14
N ARG A 137 12.88 -11.92 -12.06
CA ARG A 137 13.38 -13.27 -12.39
C ARG A 137 14.80 -13.41 -11.89
N PHE A 138 15.11 -14.62 -11.42
CA PHE A 138 16.43 -15.01 -10.95
C PHE A 138 16.81 -16.32 -11.62
N ASN A 139 18.10 -16.46 -11.95
CA ASN A 139 18.69 -17.74 -12.30
C ASN A 139 19.48 -18.19 -11.08
N VAL A 140 19.05 -19.30 -10.48
CA VAL A 140 19.58 -19.79 -9.21
C VAL A 140 19.82 -21.29 -9.32
N GLU A 141 20.97 -21.74 -8.84
CA GLU A 141 21.19 -23.15 -8.56
C GLU A 141 20.73 -23.38 -7.12
N MET A 142 19.69 -24.20 -6.96
CA MET A 142 19.17 -24.58 -5.65
C MET A 142 19.22 -26.09 -5.52
N ASN A 143 19.89 -26.56 -4.47
CA ASN A 143 19.79 -27.96 -4.08
C ASN A 143 18.40 -28.19 -3.51
N ARG A 144 17.62 -29.07 -4.15
CA ARG A 144 16.39 -29.59 -3.55
C ARG A 144 16.82 -30.65 -2.54
N SER A 145 16.82 -30.29 -1.25
CA SER A 145 16.89 -31.24 -0.14
C SER A 145 15.62 -32.04 -0.03
#